data_AF-A0A1S8T8D3-F1
#
_entry.id   AF-A0A1S8T8D3-F1
#
_cell.length_a   1.000
_cell.length_b   1.000
_cell.length_c   1.000
_cell.angle_alpha   90.00
_cell.angle_beta   90.00
_cell.angle_gamma   90.00
#
_symmetry.space_group_name_H-M   'P 1'
#
loop_
_entity.id
_entity.type
_entity.pdbx_description
1 polymer ?
#
loop_
_entity_poly.entity_id
_entity_poly.type
_entity_poly.pdbx_seq_one_letter_code
_entity_poly.pdbx_strand_id
1 'polypeptide(L)'
;MTIFSKTKSLILSALVGILLSTLMCVDTYASSRTLRYNSEIKYFDFKNNEFSAPAKSNFISWTNQHVISVHTPHHNGYDTVYKVGQPQYVEGKFQYGDFRKDLEKEWVSIYEYSLDKSPSAWKKIGRALTDSDGRIKYNVPDNMKLEVGLHLIKMYVEGDGTEANMYIQVLNTDKKYVIFDMDGTLTTSDFESVKEYSGEFFNSSYKAEMYNNANDVVKYYVAKGYEIVYLTARPYWLIEESQNWLIEKKFPRGLIHTSEGSELLLGASAATFKEEYLKQLKAQGIQFCYGYGNASSDVTAYVNAGIDKKNIFTIGKEAGICGSTAINNYSDHLKQLL
;
A
#
# COMPACT_ATOMS: atom_id res chain seq x y z
N MET A 1 -54.13 63.75 -38.68
CA MET A 1 -53.05 64.12 -39.61
C MET A 1 -52.27 62.84 -39.92
N THR A 2 -52.23 62.43 -41.21
CA THR A 2 -51.27 61.48 -41.84
C THR A 2 -51.36 59.97 -41.44
N ILE A 3 -51.99 59.05 -42.20
CA ILE A 3 -51.61 58.28 -43.43
C ILE A 3 -51.04 56.86 -43.14
N PHE A 4 -51.70 55.82 -43.73
CA PHE A 4 -51.28 54.49 -44.27
C PHE A 4 -50.21 53.62 -43.53
N SER A 5 -50.25 52.27 -43.42
CA SER A 5 -50.52 51.20 -44.42
C SER A 5 -50.67 49.81 -43.72
N LYS A 6 -51.68 48.98 -44.04
CA LYS A 6 -51.68 47.73 -44.86
C LYS A 6 -50.90 46.46 -44.39
N THR A 7 -51.68 45.47 -43.91
CA THR A 7 -51.76 44.02 -44.29
C THR A 7 -50.55 43.05 -44.23
N LYS A 8 -50.74 41.90 -43.55
CA LYS A 8 -50.66 40.48 -44.05
C LYS A 8 -50.70 39.50 -42.83
N SER A 9 -51.78 38.75 -42.58
CA SER A 9 -52.14 37.41 -43.11
C SER A 9 -51.38 36.22 -42.49
N LEU A 10 -52.13 35.27 -41.90
CA LEU A 10 -51.91 33.81 -41.65
C LEU A 10 -52.59 33.46 -40.30
N ILE A 11 -53.86 33.06 -40.20
CA ILE A 11 -54.51 31.82 -40.67
C ILE A 11 -53.55 30.62 -40.64
N LEU A 12 -53.67 29.71 -39.67
CA LEU A 12 -54.15 28.33 -39.88
C LEU A 12 -54.01 27.47 -38.59
N SER A 13 -55.08 26.72 -38.29
CA SER A 13 -55.10 25.41 -37.63
C SER A 13 -54.64 25.25 -36.17
N ALA A 14 -55.55 25.56 -35.23
CA ALA A 14 -55.70 24.79 -34.01
C ALA A 14 -56.52 23.52 -34.32
N LEU A 15 -55.88 22.44 -34.79
CA LEU A 15 -56.51 21.11 -34.95
C LEU A 15 -55.52 20.00 -35.36
N VAL A 16 -54.38 19.87 -34.67
CA VAL A 16 -53.59 18.62 -34.66
C VAL A 16 -52.89 18.52 -33.30
N GLY A 17 -53.41 17.70 -32.40
CA GLY A 17 -52.77 17.51 -31.08
C GLY A 17 -53.45 16.51 -30.14
N ILE A 18 -54.46 15.77 -30.61
CA ILE A 18 -55.11 14.72 -29.82
C ILE A 18 -55.24 13.49 -30.71
N LEU A 19 -54.11 12.80 -30.96
CA LEU A 19 -54.06 11.37 -31.25
C LEU A 19 -52.58 10.93 -31.34
N LEU A 20 -51.88 10.79 -30.20
CA LEU A 20 -50.69 9.93 -30.09
C LEU A 20 -50.25 9.79 -28.62
N SER A 21 -51.14 9.37 -27.72
CA SER A 21 -50.80 9.06 -26.32
C SER A 21 -50.77 7.57 -26.00
N THR A 22 -50.83 6.70 -27.01
CA THR A 22 -50.79 5.24 -26.84
C THR A 22 -49.97 4.59 -27.95
N LEU A 23 -48.68 4.89 -28.01
CA LEU A 23 -47.65 4.04 -28.60
C LEU A 23 -46.31 4.68 -28.21
N MET A 24 -45.58 4.06 -27.28
CA MET A 24 -44.14 4.21 -26.94
C MET A 24 -43.96 3.76 -25.48
N CYS A 25 -44.38 2.53 -25.18
CA CYS A 25 -43.99 1.85 -23.95
C CYS A 25 -43.67 0.39 -24.29
N VAL A 26 -42.79 0.21 -25.28
CA VAL A 26 -42.10 -1.06 -25.53
C VAL A 26 -40.74 -0.70 -26.12
N ASP A 27 -39.69 -1.19 -25.46
CA ASP A 27 -38.30 -1.26 -25.89
C ASP A 27 -37.56 0.05 -26.17
N THR A 28 -36.93 0.58 -25.11
CA THR A 28 -35.59 1.15 -25.26
C THR A 28 -34.67 0.56 -24.21
N TYR A 29 -34.05 -0.54 -24.62
CA TYR A 29 -32.67 -0.93 -24.35
C TYR A 29 -32.16 -0.85 -22.90
N ALA A 30 -31.99 -2.05 -22.34
CA ALA A 30 -30.79 -2.37 -21.59
C ALA A 30 -29.55 -1.76 -22.27
N SER A 31 -29.03 -0.67 -21.73
CA SER A 31 -27.70 -0.17 -22.05
C SER A 31 -27.11 0.49 -20.82
N SER A 32 -26.07 -0.18 -20.32
CA SER A 32 -25.04 0.36 -19.45
C SER A 32 -25.43 0.57 -17.96
N ARG A 33 -25.49 -0.57 -17.24
CA ARG A 33 -24.76 -0.63 -15.96
C ARG A 33 -23.25 -0.53 -16.26
N THR A 34 -22.79 0.63 -16.73
CA THR A 34 -21.40 1.02 -16.48
C THR A 34 -21.39 1.45 -15.04
N LEU A 35 -21.18 0.49 -14.14
CA LEU A 35 -20.49 0.78 -12.90
C LEU A 35 -19.26 1.59 -13.32
N ARG A 36 -19.21 2.87 -12.97
CA ARG A 36 -18.03 3.71 -13.13
C ARG A 36 -16.94 3.16 -12.21
N TYR A 37 -16.33 2.05 -12.60
CA TYR A 37 -15.03 1.62 -12.08
C TYR A 37 -13.96 2.46 -12.77
N ASN A 38 -13.94 3.74 -12.42
CA ASN A 38 -12.87 4.66 -12.77
C ASN A 38 -12.35 5.32 -11.48
N SER A 39 -12.16 4.52 -10.42
CA SER A 39 -11.18 4.89 -9.40
C SER A 39 -9.82 4.74 -10.08
N GLU A 40 -9.20 5.87 -10.40
CA GLU A 40 -7.82 5.92 -10.89
C GLU A 40 -6.94 5.05 -9.98
N ILE A 41 -6.25 4.07 -10.56
CA ILE A 41 -5.32 3.21 -9.83
C ILE A 41 -4.24 4.10 -9.22
N LYS A 42 -4.16 4.11 -7.89
CA LYS A 42 -3.15 4.88 -7.17
C LYS A 42 -1.88 4.04 -7.03
N TYR A 43 -0.75 4.64 -7.37
CA TYR A 43 0.58 4.06 -7.23
C TYR A 43 1.26 4.64 -6.00
N PHE A 44 2.36 4.00 -5.57
CA PHE A 44 3.23 4.56 -4.54
C PHE A 44 3.77 5.91 -5.00
N ASP A 45 3.55 6.93 -4.18
CA ASP A 45 4.04 8.29 -4.37
C ASP A 45 4.30 8.88 -2.98
N PHE A 46 5.57 9.00 -2.61
CA PHE A 46 5.98 9.53 -1.31
C PHE A 46 5.97 11.05 -1.26
N LYS A 47 5.38 11.73 -2.25
CA LYS A 47 5.13 13.18 -2.23
C LYS A 47 6.37 14.02 -1.97
N ASN A 48 7.54 13.51 -2.39
CA ASN A 48 8.84 14.17 -2.18
C ASN A 48 8.92 15.52 -2.88
N ASN A 49 8.31 15.65 -4.07
CA ASN A 49 8.27 16.92 -4.81
C ASN A 49 7.41 18.00 -4.12
N GLU A 50 6.54 17.61 -3.18
CA GLU A 50 5.69 18.51 -2.41
C GLU A 50 6.26 18.77 -1.00
N PHE A 51 7.32 18.06 -0.61
CA PHE A 51 7.93 18.19 0.72
C PHE A 51 9.03 19.25 0.73
N SER A 52 8.84 20.30 1.53
CA SER A 52 9.89 21.29 1.81
C SER A 52 10.67 20.86 3.05
N ALA A 53 11.80 20.18 2.83
CA ALA A 53 12.66 19.72 3.92
C ALA A 53 13.18 20.90 4.76
N PRO A 54 13.09 20.82 6.12
CA PRO A 54 13.72 21.80 6.99
C PRO A 54 15.25 21.84 6.82
N ALA A 55 15.87 22.90 7.32
CA ALA A 55 17.33 22.93 7.44
C ALA A 55 17.82 21.86 8.42
N LYS A 56 18.92 21.18 8.06
CA LYS A 56 19.56 20.16 8.88
C LYS A 56 20.19 20.79 10.12
N SER A 57 20.04 20.16 11.28
CA SER A 57 20.55 20.68 12.57
C SER A 57 21.90 20.10 12.99
N ASN A 58 22.52 19.24 12.16
CA ASN A 58 23.59 18.32 12.53
C ASN A 58 23.16 17.30 13.60
N PHE A 59 23.92 16.22 13.73
CA PHE A 59 23.71 15.23 14.77
C PHE A 59 24.14 15.75 16.13
N ILE A 60 23.43 15.32 17.18
CA ILE A 60 23.76 15.64 18.58
C ILE A 60 25.04 14.91 18.97
N SER A 61 25.17 13.65 18.59
CA SER A 61 26.33 12.82 18.90
C SER A 61 27.45 13.06 17.89
N TRP A 62 28.65 13.33 18.41
CA TRP A 62 29.86 13.44 17.59
C TRP A 62 30.11 12.16 16.78
N THR A 63 29.86 10.98 17.36
CA THR A 63 30.00 9.69 16.68
C THR A 63 29.00 9.57 15.54
N ASN A 64 27.75 10.01 15.74
CA ASN A 64 26.75 9.96 14.69
C ASN A 64 27.14 10.89 13.53
N GLN A 65 27.64 12.08 13.86
CA GLN A 65 28.10 13.10 12.91
C GLN A 65 29.30 12.71 12.06
N HIS A 66 30.24 11.94 12.60
CA HIS A 66 31.53 11.71 11.92
C HIS A 66 31.79 10.23 11.56
N VAL A 67 31.00 9.30 12.11
CA VAL A 67 31.19 7.86 11.92
C VAL A 67 29.97 7.22 11.29
N ILE A 68 28.76 7.52 11.75
CA ILE A 68 27.54 6.86 11.25
C ILE A 68 27.05 7.49 9.95
N SER A 69 26.99 8.82 9.90
CA SER A 69 26.37 9.56 8.79
C SER A 69 27.15 9.55 7.47
N VAL A 70 28.36 8.99 7.47
CA VAL A 70 29.16 8.81 6.25
C VAL A 70 28.80 7.52 5.50
N HIS A 71 27.92 6.70 6.08
CA HIS A 71 27.45 5.45 5.50
C HIS A 71 26.05 5.59 4.89
N THR A 72 25.66 4.59 4.10
CA THR A 72 24.32 4.50 3.49
C THR A 72 23.24 4.41 4.57
N PRO A 73 22.18 5.24 4.53
CA PRO A 73 21.06 5.11 5.46
C PRO A 73 20.23 3.86 5.15
N HIS A 74 19.75 3.22 6.20
CA HIS A 74 18.77 2.13 6.16
C HIS A 74 17.70 2.43 7.18
N HIS A 75 16.58 2.98 6.74
CA HIS A 75 15.51 3.42 7.62
C HIS A 75 14.21 2.70 7.29
N ASN A 76 13.43 2.42 8.33
CA ASN A 76 12.19 1.71 8.20
C ASN A 76 11.07 2.43 8.96
N GLY A 77 9.90 2.48 8.34
CA GLY A 77 8.65 2.83 8.99
C GLY A 77 7.67 1.68 8.85
N TYR A 78 6.88 1.45 9.90
CA TYR A 78 6.02 0.26 9.98
C TYR A 78 4.58 0.61 9.59
N ASP A 79 4.19 0.26 8.37
CA ASP A 79 2.81 0.44 7.89
C ASP A 79 1.80 -0.16 8.87
N THR A 80 0.81 0.65 9.27
CA THR A 80 -0.12 0.27 10.34
C THR A 80 -1.55 0.71 10.06
N VAL A 81 -2.48 0.07 10.77
CA VAL A 81 -3.91 0.29 10.60
C VAL A 81 -4.52 0.54 11.97
N TYR A 82 -5.38 1.55 12.06
CA TYR A 82 -6.10 1.89 13.28
C TYR A 82 -7.59 2.01 13.01
N LYS A 83 -8.41 1.64 13.99
CA LYS A 83 -9.81 2.11 14.01
C LYS A 83 -9.88 3.55 14.49
N VAL A 84 -10.84 4.31 13.95
CA VAL A 84 -11.13 5.68 14.38
C VAL A 84 -11.31 5.74 15.90
N GLY A 85 -10.70 6.74 16.54
CA GLY A 85 -10.75 6.96 17.99
C GLY A 85 -9.69 6.19 18.80
N GLN A 86 -9.06 5.14 18.25
CA GLN A 86 -7.99 4.42 18.93
C GLN A 86 -6.74 5.32 19.12
N PRO A 87 -5.90 5.05 20.14
CA PRO A 87 -4.54 5.58 20.18
C PRO A 87 -3.78 5.22 18.91
N GLN A 88 -3.02 6.17 18.37
CA GLN A 88 -2.27 6.02 17.13
C GLN A 88 -0.78 6.23 17.44
N TYR A 89 0.07 5.40 16.84
CA TYR A 89 1.51 5.46 16.99
C TYR A 89 2.19 5.55 15.63
N VAL A 90 3.31 6.25 15.61
CA VAL A 90 4.28 6.21 14.51
C VAL A 90 5.50 5.47 15.04
N GLU A 91 5.83 4.36 14.38
CA GLU A 91 6.97 3.51 14.76
C GLU A 91 7.96 3.46 13.60
N GLY A 92 9.24 3.51 13.92
CA GLY A 92 10.31 3.46 12.93
C GLY A 92 11.64 3.04 13.52
N LYS A 93 12.54 2.60 12.66
CA LYS A 93 13.91 2.19 12.98
C LYS A 93 14.90 2.86 12.04
N PHE A 94 16.01 3.35 12.58
CA PHE A 94 16.99 4.17 11.87
C PHE A 94 18.39 3.59 12.07
N GLN A 95 19.02 3.18 10.98
CA GLN A 95 20.35 2.58 10.96
C GLN A 95 21.16 3.08 9.77
N TYR A 96 22.49 2.89 9.83
CA TYR A 96 23.38 3.20 8.72
C TYR A 96 24.44 2.13 8.49
N GLY A 97 24.87 2.03 7.24
CA GLY A 97 25.94 1.18 6.76
C GLY A 97 25.62 -0.30 6.67
N ASP A 98 26.57 -1.03 6.10
CA ASP A 98 26.45 -2.47 5.84
C ASP A 98 26.28 -3.29 7.13
N PHE A 99 26.86 -2.80 8.24
CA PHE A 99 26.72 -3.40 9.57
C PHE A 99 25.46 -2.95 10.32
N ARG A 100 24.59 -2.15 9.70
CA ARG A 100 23.30 -1.70 10.25
C ARG A 100 23.45 -1.08 11.64
N LYS A 101 24.39 -0.13 11.79
CA LYS A 101 24.61 0.54 13.07
C LYS A 101 23.43 1.44 13.40
N ASP A 102 22.84 1.24 14.57
CA ASP A 102 21.70 2.03 15.05
C ASP A 102 22.05 3.51 15.23
N LEU A 103 21.15 4.38 14.76
CA LEU A 103 21.19 5.82 14.99
C LEU A 103 20.60 6.13 16.36
N GLU A 104 21.43 6.17 17.39
CA GLU A 104 20.97 6.35 18.77
C GLU A 104 20.92 7.82 19.19
N LYS A 105 19.88 8.21 19.93
CA LYS A 105 19.73 9.52 20.59
C LYS A 105 19.74 10.72 19.63
N GLU A 106 19.08 10.58 18.48
CA GLU A 106 18.95 11.65 17.47
C GLU A 106 17.49 12.01 17.22
N TRP A 107 17.25 13.29 16.85
CA TRP A 107 15.91 13.77 16.60
C TRP A 107 15.40 13.35 15.24
N VAL A 108 14.19 12.78 15.23
CA VAL A 108 13.42 12.47 14.04
C VAL A 108 12.14 13.29 14.08
N SER A 109 12.00 14.20 13.12
CA SER A 109 10.77 14.97 12.88
C SER A 109 9.75 14.14 12.11
N ILE A 110 8.47 14.23 12.48
CA ILE A 110 7.40 13.41 11.90
C ILE A 110 6.40 14.32 11.20
N TYR A 111 6.17 14.05 9.91
CA TYR A 111 5.26 14.76 9.04
C TYR A 111 4.17 13.83 8.51
N GLU A 112 2.98 14.38 8.34
CA GLU A 112 1.83 13.69 7.75
C GLU A 112 1.37 14.40 6.48
N TYR A 113 0.93 13.60 5.52
CA TYR A 113 0.25 14.02 4.31
C TYR A 113 -0.98 13.13 4.09
N SER A 114 -2.17 13.70 4.11
CA SER A 114 -3.41 12.96 3.87
C SER A 114 -3.56 12.66 2.38
N LEU A 115 -3.73 11.39 2.02
CA LEU A 115 -3.83 10.96 0.62
C LEU A 115 -5.27 10.95 0.09
N ASP A 116 -6.25 10.97 0.98
CA ASP A 116 -7.67 10.94 0.63
C ASP A 116 -8.33 12.33 0.68
N LYS A 117 -7.59 13.36 1.12
CA LYS A 117 -8.04 14.76 1.10
C LYS A 117 -7.45 15.53 -0.08
N SER A 118 -8.24 16.44 -0.64
CA SER A 118 -7.78 17.38 -1.68
C SER A 118 -8.35 18.78 -1.43
N PRO A 119 -7.52 19.84 -1.34
CA PRO A 119 -6.05 19.80 -1.36
C PRO A 119 -5.47 19.16 -0.08
N SER A 120 -4.25 18.65 -0.17
CA SER A 120 -3.47 18.15 0.96
C SER A 120 -2.11 18.83 0.99
N ALA A 121 -1.48 18.84 2.15
CA ALA A 121 -0.16 19.44 2.35
C ALA A 121 0.54 18.75 3.51
N TRP A 122 1.87 18.75 3.47
CA TRP A 122 2.68 18.22 4.56
C TRP A 122 2.49 19.04 5.84
N LYS A 123 2.21 18.34 6.94
CA LYS A 123 2.07 18.93 8.27
C LYS A 123 2.99 18.22 9.25
N LYS A 124 3.80 18.98 9.99
CA LYS A 124 4.55 18.43 11.12
C LYS A 124 3.57 18.05 12.23
N ILE A 125 3.55 16.78 12.61
CA ILE A 125 2.71 16.28 13.70
C ILE A 125 3.50 16.04 14.98
N GLY A 126 4.83 15.90 14.89
CA GLY A 126 5.64 15.67 16.07
C GLY A 126 7.14 15.55 15.82
N ARG A 127 7.84 15.12 16.86
CA ARG A 127 9.23 14.66 16.82
C ARG A 127 9.47 13.63 17.92
N ALA A 128 10.38 12.70 17.69
CA ALA A 128 10.81 11.73 18.69
C ALA A 128 12.34 11.60 18.67
N LEU A 129 12.91 11.22 19.81
CA LEU A 129 14.33 10.90 19.92
C LEU A 129 14.48 9.40 19.72
N THR A 130 15.44 8.98 18.90
CA THR A 130 15.76 7.55 18.78
C THR A 130 16.32 6.99 20.08
N ASP A 131 15.91 5.77 20.43
CA ASP A 131 16.41 5.06 21.61
C ASP A 131 17.77 4.39 21.35
N SER A 132 18.20 3.51 22.28
CA SER A 132 19.46 2.77 22.15
C SER A 132 19.45 1.69 21.06
N ASP A 133 18.28 1.34 20.52
CA ASP A 133 18.12 0.42 19.39
C ASP A 133 17.79 1.21 18.09
N GLY A 134 18.02 2.52 18.08
CA GLY A 134 17.75 3.37 16.93
C GLY A 134 16.26 3.43 16.56
N ARG A 135 15.36 3.14 17.50
CA ARG A 135 13.91 3.11 17.26
C ARG A 135 13.23 4.34 17.81
N ILE A 136 12.09 4.67 17.21
CA ILE A 136 11.11 5.59 17.78
C ILE A 136 9.76 4.90 17.94
N LYS A 137 9.03 5.29 18.98
CA LYS A 137 7.59 5.05 19.12
C LYS A 137 6.93 6.35 19.55
N TYR A 138 6.41 7.09 18.58
CA TYR A 138 5.77 8.37 18.81
C TYR A 138 4.26 8.17 19.01
N ASN A 139 3.75 8.56 20.17
CA ASN A 139 2.31 8.59 20.43
C ASN A 139 1.69 9.86 19.81
N VAL A 140 0.77 9.70 18.86
CA VAL A 140 0.08 10.83 18.22
C VAL A 140 -0.90 11.44 19.23
N PRO A 141 -0.74 12.72 19.62
CA PRO A 141 -1.62 13.37 20.57
C PRO A 141 -3.08 13.39 20.10
N ASP A 142 -4.04 13.36 21.03
CA ASP A 142 -5.47 13.30 20.69
C ASP A 142 -5.93 14.46 19.77
N ASN A 143 -5.38 15.65 19.95
CA ASN A 143 -5.68 16.83 19.12
C ASN A 143 -4.98 16.82 17.74
N MET A 144 -4.15 15.83 17.46
CA MET A 144 -3.46 15.61 16.19
C MET A 144 -3.71 14.22 15.60
N LYS A 145 -4.64 13.45 16.18
CA LYS A 145 -5.05 12.14 15.65
C LYS A 145 -5.44 12.27 14.18
N LEU A 146 -4.95 11.31 13.41
CA LEU A 146 -5.24 11.18 12.00
C LEU A 146 -6.70 10.78 11.82
N GLU A 147 -7.38 11.48 10.91
CA GLU A 147 -8.78 11.24 10.57
C GLU A 147 -8.94 9.94 9.78
N VAL A 148 -10.17 9.55 9.46
CA VAL A 148 -10.44 8.40 8.59
C VAL A 148 -9.83 8.64 7.21
N GLY A 149 -9.07 7.67 6.73
CA GLY A 149 -8.39 7.74 5.44
C GLY A 149 -6.99 7.16 5.49
N LEU A 150 -6.31 7.22 4.34
CA LEU A 150 -4.92 6.85 4.19
C LEU A 150 -4.02 8.08 4.35
N HIS A 151 -2.99 7.93 5.18
CA HIS A 151 -2.02 8.97 5.50
C HIS A 151 -0.62 8.47 5.16
N LEU A 152 0.14 9.29 4.43
CA LEU A 152 1.57 9.10 4.27
C LEU A 152 2.27 9.79 5.43
N ILE A 153 3.13 9.06 6.13
CA ILE A 153 3.97 9.57 7.19
C ILE A 153 5.41 9.59 6.71
N LYS A 154 6.07 10.74 6.85
CA LYS A 154 7.49 10.91 6.60
C LYS A 154 8.19 11.17 7.93
N MET A 155 9.17 10.35 8.24
CA MET A 155 10.06 10.50 9.38
C MET A 155 11.40 11.03 8.86
N TYR A 156 11.72 12.27 9.22
CA TYR A 156 12.89 13.01 8.74
C TYR A 156 13.94 13.10 9.85
N VAL A 157 15.13 12.55 9.61
CA VAL A 157 16.27 12.62 10.54
C VAL A 157 16.82 14.04 10.50
N GLU A 158 16.72 14.80 11.60
CA GLU A 158 17.09 16.22 11.62
C GLU A 158 18.59 16.45 11.37
N GLY A 159 19.42 15.46 11.70
CA GLY A 159 20.89 15.57 11.61
C GLY A 159 21.42 15.65 10.18
N ASP A 160 20.92 14.80 9.28
CA ASP A 160 21.42 14.70 7.90
C ASP A 160 20.33 14.79 6.82
N GLY A 161 19.05 14.84 7.22
CA GLY A 161 17.91 14.92 6.34
C GLY A 161 17.57 13.66 5.56
N THR A 162 18.10 12.51 5.99
CA THR A 162 17.63 11.20 5.53
C THR A 162 16.22 10.91 6.08
N GLU A 163 15.53 9.96 5.48
CA GLU A 163 14.11 9.75 5.76
C GLU A 163 13.67 8.29 5.72
N ALA A 164 12.56 8.01 6.41
CA ALA A 164 11.74 6.82 6.22
C ALA A 164 10.30 7.25 5.90
N ASN A 165 9.64 6.46 5.06
CA ASN A 165 8.24 6.65 4.68
C ASN A 165 7.41 5.43 5.09
N MET A 166 6.20 5.67 5.58
CA MET A 166 5.22 4.63 5.92
C MET A 166 3.80 5.13 5.69
N TYR A 167 2.85 4.21 5.69
CA TYR A 167 1.43 4.49 5.60
C TYR A 167 0.70 4.18 6.91
N ILE A 168 -0.22 5.07 7.28
CA ILE A 168 -1.21 4.81 8.31
C ILE A 168 -2.59 4.82 7.66
N GLN A 169 -3.31 3.71 7.77
CA GLN A 169 -4.72 3.63 7.38
C GLN A 169 -5.60 3.73 8.62
N VAL A 170 -6.46 4.75 8.68
CA VAL A 170 -7.48 4.86 9.71
C VAL A 170 -8.83 4.42 9.14
N LEU A 171 -9.48 3.47 9.80
CA LEU A 171 -10.74 2.85 9.37
C LEU A 171 -11.90 3.24 10.30
N ASN A 172 -13.06 3.54 9.71
CA ASN A 172 -14.33 3.66 10.44
C ASN A 172 -15.28 2.49 10.19
N THR A 173 -15.03 1.71 9.13
CA THR A 173 -15.78 0.52 8.76
C THR A 173 -14.82 -0.57 8.32
N ASP A 174 -15.32 -1.79 8.24
CA ASP A 174 -14.53 -2.87 7.70
C ASP A 174 -14.18 -2.62 6.22
N LYS A 175 -12.96 -2.99 5.83
CA LYS A 175 -12.43 -2.76 4.49
C LYS A 175 -11.84 -4.05 3.94
N LYS A 176 -12.08 -4.32 2.65
CA LYS A 176 -11.69 -5.58 2.00
C LYS A 176 -10.29 -5.48 1.42
N TYR A 177 -9.46 -6.47 1.73
CA TYR A 177 -8.06 -6.55 1.31
C TYR A 177 -7.77 -7.84 0.56
N VAL A 178 -6.77 -7.76 -0.32
CA VAL A 178 -6.08 -8.92 -0.91
C VAL A 178 -4.64 -8.93 -0.43
N ILE A 179 -4.17 -10.11 -0.02
CA ILE A 179 -2.80 -10.32 0.43
C ILE A 179 -1.97 -10.83 -0.74
N PHE A 180 -0.79 -10.27 -0.94
CA PHE A 180 0.22 -10.79 -1.84
C PHE A 180 1.51 -10.99 -1.06
N ASP A 181 1.96 -12.23 -0.94
CA ASP A 181 3.37 -12.47 -0.64
C ASP A 181 4.23 -11.89 -1.80
N MET A 182 5.46 -11.46 -1.51
CA MET A 182 6.34 -10.88 -2.52
C MET A 182 7.31 -11.91 -3.12
N ASP A 183 8.06 -12.62 -2.27
CA ASP A 183 9.23 -13.40 -2.68
C ASP A 183 8.83 -14.79 -3.18
N GLY A 184 9.06 -15.07 -4.46
CA GLY A 184 8.65 -16.31 -5.12
C GLY A 184 7.18 -16.29 -5.55
N THR A 185 6.45 -15.25 -5.15
CA THR A 185 5.03 -15.02 -5.48
C THR A 185 4.86 -13.92 -6.53
N LEU A 186 5.39 -12.72 -6.28
CA LEU A 186 5.44 -11.63 -7.26
C LEU A 186 6.78 -11.62 -7.99
N THR A 187 7.86 -11.93 -7.26
CA THR A 187 9.18 -12.20 -7.83
C THR A 187 9.31 -13.66 -8.26
N THR A 188 10.27 -13.97 -9.12
CA THR A 188 10.55 -15.35 -9.54
C THR A 188 11.54 -16.09 -8.61
N SER A 189 12.23 -15.37 -7.72
CA SER A 189 13.16 -15.91 -6.71
C SER A 189 12.51 -16.00 -5.34
N ASP A 190 12.79 -17.06 -4.59
CA ASP A 190 12.19 -17.32 -3.28
C ASP A 190 13.18 -17.04 -2.14
N PHE A 191 12.90 -15.99 -1.37
CA PHE A 191 13.70 -15.54 -0.24
C PHE A 191 13.67 -16.52 0.96
N GLU A 192 12.62 -17.35 1.09
CA GLU A 192 12.57 -18.41 2.10
C GLU A 192 13.60 -19.54 1.80
N SER A 193 14.15 -19.57 0.57
CA SER A 193 15.24 -20.47 0.18
C SER A 193 16.62 -19.84 0.45
N VAL A 194 17.16 -20.06 1.65
CA VAL A 194 18.46 -19.55 2.16
C VAL A 194 19.66 -19.72 1.18
N LYS A 195 19.57 -20.62 0.19
CA LYS A 195 20.61 -20.83 -0.84
C LYS A 195 20.59 -19.83 -2.00
N GLU A 196 19.44 -19.25 -2.36
CA GLU A 196 19.37 -18.16 -3.36
C GLU A 196 19.76 -16.81 -2.74
N TYR A 197 19.72 -16.73 -1.42
CA TYR A 197 19.83 -15.51 -0.60
C TYR A 197 21.24 -14.94 -0.38
N SER A 198 22.32 -15.72 -0.50
CA SER A 198 23.68 -15.20 -0.25
C SER A 198 24.12 -14.13 -1.26
N GLY A 199 23.43 -14.00 -2.39
CA GLY A 199 23.64 -12.91 -3.34
C GLY A 199 22.95 -11.62 -2.91
N GLU A 200 21.68 -11.68 -2.53
CA GLU A 200 20.85 -10.49 -2.28
C GLU A 200 21.21 -9.74 -0.98
N PHE A 201 21.64 -10.48 0.06
CA PHE A 201 22.06 -9.87 1.33
C PHE A 201 23.36 -9.07 1.23
N PHE A 202 24.23 -9.44 0.27
CA PHE A 202 25.56 -8.86 0.10
C PHE A 202 25.72 -8.07 -1.21
N ASN A 203 24.71 -8.06 -2.07
CA ASN A 203 24.72 -7.36 -3.34
C ASN A 203 23.49 -6.45 -3.48
N SER A 204 23.68 -5.20 -3.08
CA SER A 204 22.71 -4.10 -3.26
C SER A 204 22.32 -3.82 -4.73
N SER A 205 22.94 -4.50 -5.70
CA SER A 205 22.59 -4.41 -7.14
C SER A 205 21.68 -5.52 -7.64
N TYR A 206 21.30 -6.50 -6.81
CA TYR A 206 20.37 -7.55 -7.24
C TYR A 206 18.96 -6.97 -7.44
N LYS A 207 18.41 -7.17 -8.64
CA LYS A 207 17.03 -6.79 -8.97
C LYS A 207 16.22 -8.05 -9.22
N ALA A 208 15.33 -8.37 -8.29
CA ALA A 208 14.44 -9.52 -8.43
C ALA A 208 13.59 -9.39 -9.71
N GLU A 209 13.54 -10.44 -10.51
CA GLU A 209 12.67 -10.50 -11.68
C GLU A 209 11.22 -10.67 -11.24
N MET A 210 10.28 -10.05 -11.96
CA MET A 210 8.85 -10.13 -11.68
C MET A 210 8.21 -11.16 -12.59
N TYR A 211 7.28 -11.97 -12.09
CA TYR A 211 6.42 -12.77 -12.96
C TYR A 211 5.61 -11.86 -13.92
N ASN A 212 5.55 -12.24 -15.20
CA ASN A 212 4.79 -11.48 -16.20
C ASN A 212 3.33 -11.28 -15.75
N ASN A 213 2.84 -10.04 -15.84
CA ASN A 213 1.49 -9.61 -15.46
C ASN A 213 1.12 -9.75 -13.97
N ALA A 214 2.07 -10.01 -13.05
CA ALA A 214 1.80 -10.03 -11.61
C ALA A 214 1.19 -8.69 -11.14
N ASN A 215 1.77 -7.57 -11.56
CA ASN A 215 1.25 -6.23 -11.27
C ASN A 215 -0.15 -5.98 -11.86
N ASP A 216 -0.50 -6.59 -12.99
CA ASP A 216 -1.83 -6.44 -13.61
C ASP A 216 -2.92 -7.21 -12.85
N VAL A 217 -2.59 -8.34 -12.23
CA VAL A 217 -3.50 -9.02 -11.30
C VAL A 217 -3.75 -8.18 -10.05
N VAL A 218 -2.74 -7.50 -9.52
CA VAL A 218 -2.95 -6.56 -8.41
C VAL A 218 -3.82 -5.37 -8.85
N LYS A 219 -3.58 -4.81 -10.04
CA LYS A 219 -4.41 -3.74 -10.63
C LYS A 219 -5.86 -4.18 -10.79
N TYR A 220 -6.12 -5.43 -11.17
CA TYR A 220 -7.47 -5.98 -11.24
C TYR A 220 -8.21 -5.86 -9.91
N TYR A 221 -7.59 -6.26 -8.79
CA TYR A 221 -8.23 -6.17 -7.48
C TYR A 221 -8.43 -4.72 -7.01
N VAL A 222 -7.45 -3.84 -7.21
CA VAL A 222 -7.62 -2.41 -6.93
C VAL A 222 -8.76 -1.83 -7.75
N ALA A 223 -8.83 -2.16 -9.04
CA ALA A 223 -9.92 -1.75 -9.92
C ALA A 223 -11.28 -2.36 -9.52
N LYS A 224 -11.34 -3.40 -8.68
CA LYS A 224 -12.57 -3.93 -8.08
C LYS A 224 -12.91 -3.30 -6.73
N GLY A 225 -12.05 -2.44 -6.19
CA GLY A 225 -12.23 -1.73 -4.92
C GLY A 225 -11.64 -2.46 -3.70
N TYR A 226 -10.73 -3.41 -3.92
CA TYR A 226 -9.93 -4.00 -2.84
C TYR A 226 -8.70 -3.15 -2.54
N GLU A 227 -8.31 -3.10 -1.28
CA GLU A 227 -6.99 -2.63 -0.87
C GLU A 227 -5.97 -3.76 -0.88
N ILE A 228 -4.69 -3.41 -0.87
CA ILE A 228 -3.60 -4.36 -1.02
C ILE A 228 -2.72 -4.38 0.23
N VAL A 229 -2.35 -5.58 0.67
CA VAL A 229 -1.25 -5.82 1.60
C VAL A 229 -0.20 -6.67 0.90
N TYR A 230 1.03 -6.17 0.86
CA TYR A 230 2.22 -6.90 0.44
C TYR A 230 2.92 -7.44 1.69
N LEU A 231 3.16 -8.75 1.74
CA LEU A 231 3.88 -9.41 2.82
C LEU A 231 5.20 -9.97 2.29
N THR A 232 6.25 -9.84 3.08
CA THR A 232 7.54 -10.46 2.77
C THR A 232 8.23 -10.89 4.06
N ALA A 233 8.89 -12.03 4.02
CA ALA A 233 9.76 -12.46 5.11
C ALA A 233 11.08 -11.67 5.14
N ARG A 234 11.37 -10.83 4.13
CA ARG A 234 12.53 -9.94 4.14
C ARG A 234 12.62 -9.17 5.45
N PRO A 235 13.81 -9.06 6.05
CA PRO A 235 13.99 -8.28 7.25
C PRO A 235 13.69 -6.80 7.02
N TYR A 236 13.27 -6.10 8.07
CA TYR A 236 12.84 -4.70 8.02
C TYR A 236 13.83 -3.74 7.36
N TRP A 237 15.14 -4.03 7.42
CA TRP A 237 16.16 -3.21 6.78
C TRP A 237 16.20 -3.32 5.25
N LEU A 238 15.30 -4.12 4.64
CA LEU A 238 15.08 -4.22 3.18
C LEU A 238 13.74 -3.62 2.74
N ILE A 239 13.08 -2.84 3.61
CA ILE A 239 11.79 -2.22 3.29
C ILE A 239 11.89 -1.24 2.12
N GLU A 240 12.95 -0.43 2.06
CA GLU A 240 13.11 0.62 1.06
C GLU A 240 13.34 -0.01 -0.31
N GLU A 241 14.16 -1.07 -0.37
CA GLU A 241 14.39 -1.88 -1.55
C GLU A 241 13.09 -2.53 -2.04
N SER A 242 12.27 -3.05 -1.11
CA SER A 242 10.96 -3.63 -1.43
C SER A 242 9.99 -2.58 -1.97
N GLN A 243 9.93 -1.39 -1.36
CA GLN A 243 9.13 -0.25 -1.81
C GLN A 243 9.58 0.22 -3.21
N ASN A 244 10.87 0.41 -3.42
CA ASN A 244 11.46 0.83 -4.69
C ASN A 244 11.21 -0.20 -5.79
N TRP A 245 11.27 -1.49 -5.47
CA TRP A 245 10.94 -2.55 -6.43
C TRP A 245 9.46 -2.49 -6.85
N LEU A 246 8.53 -2.33 -5.91
CA LEU A 246 7.10 -2.18 -6.21
C LEU A 246 6.82 -0.94 -7.08
N ILE A 247 7.50 0.18 -6.80
CA ILE A 247 7.45 1.41 -7.61
C ILE A 247 7.96 1.13 -9.03
N GLU A 248 9.17 0.58 -9.17
CA GLU A 248 9.82 0.29 -10.45
C GLU A 248 8.94 -0.63 -11.32
N LYS A 249 8.35 -1.67 -10.72
CA LYS A 249 7.50 -2.65 -11.40
C LYS A 249 6.04 -2.19 -11.57
N LYS A 250 5.72 -0.96 -11.16
CA LYS A 250 4.39 -0.33 -11.32
C LYS A 250 3.28 -1.14 -10.65
N PHE A 251 3.52 -1.59 -9.44
CA PHE A 251 2.49 -2.15 -8.58
C PHE A 251 1.61 -1.04 -8.00
N PRO A 252 0.29 -1.24 -7.89
CA PRO A 252 -0.58 -0.34 -7.14
C PRO A 252 -0.10 -0.15 -5.70
N ARG A 253 -0.38 1.01 -5.12
CA ARG A 253 -0.07 1.28 -3.71
C ARG A 253 -0.78 0.28 -2.81
N GLY A 254 -0.09 -0.17 -1.77
CA GLY A 254 -0.61 -1.03 -0.72
C GLY A 254 0.21 -0.86 0.55
N LEU A 255 -0.28 -1.45 1.65
CA LEU A 255 0.51 -1.60 2.86
C LEU A 255 1.61 -2.63 2.63
N ILE A 256 2.79 -2.42 3.18
CA ILE A 256 3.92 -3.36 3.07
C ILE A 256 4.36 -3.77 4.46
N HIS A 257 4.56 -5.07 4.68
CA HIS A 257 5.08 -5.58 5.93
C HIS A 257 6.26 -6.52 5.72
N THR A 258 7.32 -6.26 6.48
CA THR A 258 8.59 -6.97 6.54
C THR A 258 8.74 -7.64 7.90
N SER A 259 9.62 -8.65 8.00
CA SER A 259 9.91 -9.31 9.28
C SER A 259 10.79 -8.46 10.18
N GLU A 260 10.76 -8.72 11.50
CA GLU A 260 11.67 -8.06 12.45
C GLU A 260 13.15 -8.49 12.26
N GLY A 261 13.43 -9.36 11.29
CA GLY A 261 14.76 -9.82 10.91
C GLY A 261 15.41 -10.81 11.88
N SER A 262 15.16 -10.68 13.19
CA SER A 262 15.56 -11.68 14.19
C SER A 262 14.74 -12.96 14.10
N GLU A 263 13.50 -12.90 13.64
CA GLU A 263 12.58 -14.05 13.57
C GLU A 263 13.12 -15.17 12.67
N LEU A 264 13.71 -14.79 11.52
CA LEU A 264 14.41 -15.70 10.61
C LEU A 264 15.68 -16.31 11.25
N LEU A 265 16.37 -15.55 12.11
CA LEU A 265 17.60 -16.00 12.79
C LEU A 265 17.31 -16.87 14.02
N LEU A 266 16.16 -16.69 14.67
CA LEU A 266 15.74 -17.37 15.89
C LEU A 266 14.87 -18.61 15.61
N GLY A 267 14.68 -18.98 14.34
CA GLY A 267 13.93 -20.17 13.94
C GLY A 267 12.42 -20.04 14.13
N ALA A 268 11.89 -18.82 14.25
CA ALA A 268 10.45 -18.61 14.12
C ALA A 268 10.04 -18.94 12.68
N SER A 269 8.92 -19.65 12.49
CA SER A 269 8.46 -19.97 11.15
C SER A 269 7.91 -18.72 10.48
N ALA A 270 8.15 -18.55 9.17
CA ALA A 270 7.57 -17.47 8.37
C ALA A 270 6.03 -17.42 8.47
N ALA A 271 5.39 -18.57 8.72
CA ALA A 271 3.96 -18.68 8.98
C ALA A 271 3.53 -17.91 10.24
N THR A 272 4.26 -18.02 11.35
CA THR A 272 3.93 -17.31 12.61
C THR A 272 3.99 -15.80 12.42
N PHE A 273 5.08 -15.31 11.81
CA PHE A 273 5.24 -13.89 11.49
C PHE A 273 4.07 -13.35 10.64
N LYS A 274 3.77 -14.02 9.51
CA LYS A 274 2.67 -13.62 8.62
C LYS A 274 1.33 -13.68 9.35
N GLU A 275 1.07 -14.72 10.14
CA GLU A 275 -0.17 -14.88 10.90
C GLU A 275 -0.38 -13.76 11.94
N GLU A 276 0.65 -13.45 12.73
CA GLU A 276 0.55 -12.45 13.79
C GLU A 276 0.20 -11.07 13.24
N TYR A 277 0.87 -10.65 12.16
CA TYR A 277 0.55 -9.39 11.50
C TYR A 277 -0.87 -9.38 10.92
N LEU A 278 -1.27 -10.43 10.20
CA LEU A 278 -2.62 -10.52 9.63
C LEU A 278 -3.70 -10.51 10.73
N LYS A 279 -3.45 -11.16 11.86
CA LYS A 279 -4.35 -11.13 13.02
C LYS A 279 -4.48 -9.72 13.60
N GLN A 280 -3.38 -8.97 13.69
CA GLN A 280 -3.41 -7.57 14.12
C GLN A 280 -4.27 -6.73 13.17
N LEU A 281 -4.09 -6.86 11.86
CA LEU A 281 -4.88 -6.15 10.85
C LEU A 281 -6.37 -6.48 10.94
N LYS A 282 -6.73 -7.76 11.12
CA LYS A 282 -8.15 -8.17 11.31
C LYS A 282 -8.78 -7.52 12.53
N ALA A 283 -8.06 -7.41 13.64
CA ALA A 283 -8.57 -6.74 14.83
C ALA A 283 -8.93 -5.26 14.56
N GLN A 284 -8.25 -4.65 13.58
CA GLN A 284 -8.49 -3.27 13.13
C GLN A 284 -9.61 -3.13 12.09
N GLY A 285 -10.31 -4.21 11.74
CA GLY A 285 -11.46 -4.18 10.82
C GLY A 285 -11.09 -4.52 9.37
N ILE A 286 -9.91 -5.10 9.14
CA ILE A 286 -9.58 -5.61 7.80
C ILE A 286 -10.24 -6.97 7.58
N GLN A 287 -10.91 -7.10 6.43
CA GLN A 287 -11.41 -8.37 5.92
C GLN A 287 -10.54 -8.83 4.75
N PHE A 288 -9.80 -9.91 4.93
CA PHE A 288 -9.06 -10.55 3.84
C PHE A 288 -9.98 -11.42 3.00
N CYS A 289 -9.97 -11.22 1.68
CA CYS A 289 -10.85 -11.93 0.75
C CYS A 289 -10.12 -12.95 -0.13
N TYR A 290 -8.89 -12.63 -0.52
CA TYR A 290 -8.03 -13.45 -1.38
C TYR A 290 -6.58 -13.35 -0.90
N GLY A 291 -5.79 -14.38 -1.17
CA GLY A 291 -4.36 -14.42 -0.85
C GLY A 291 -3.56 -15.03 -1.99
N TYR A 292 -2.36 -14.50 -2.23
CA TYR A 292 -1.40 -15.00 -3.20
C TYR A 292 -0.09 -15.35 -2.49
N GLY A 293 0.44 -16.53 -2.78
CA GLY A 293 1.65 -17.06 -2.17
C GLY A 293 2.38 -18.07 -3.06
N ASN A 294 3.47 -18.63 -2.56
CA ASN A 294 4.23 -19.69 -3.20
C ASN A 294 4.52 -20.85 -2.24
N ALA A 295 4.37 -20.64 -0.92
CA ALA A 295 4.78 -21.60 0.10
C ALA A 295 3.63 -22.07 1.00
N SER A 296 3.86 -23.18 1.72
CA SER A 296 2.90 -23.68 2.72
C SER A 296 2.72 -22.73 3.91
N SER A 297 3.75 -21.91 4.20
CA SER A 297 3.71 -20.85 5.21
C SER A 297 2.65 -19.81 4.86
N ASP A 298 2.55 -19.39 3.60
CA ASP A 298 1.51 -18.47 3.10
C ASP A 298 0.12 -19.05 3.27
N VAL A 299 -0.11 -20.27 2.76
CA VAL A 299 -1.44 -20.89 2.79
C VAL A 299 -1.90 -21.06 4.24
N THR A 300 -1.01 -21.46 5.14
CA THR A 300 -1.31 -21.59 6.57
C THR A 300 -1.70 -20.24 7.18
N ALA A 301 -0.89 -19.20 6.97
CA ALA A 301 -1.17 -17.86 7.50
C ALA A 301 -2.48 -17.28 6.97
N TYR A 302 -2.77 -17.46 5.68
CA TYR A 302 -3.96 -16.93 5.02
C TYR A 302 -5.25 -17.66 5.44
N VAL A 303 -5.17 -18.98 5.64
CA VAL A 303 -6.28 -19.76 6.21
C VAL A 303 -6.55 -19.32 7.65
N ASN A 304 -5.51 -19.12 8.47
CA ASN A 304 -5.66 -18.63 9.84
C ASN A 304 -6.20 -17.19 9.88
N ALA A 305 -5.88 -16.39 8.86
CA ALA A 305 -6.51 -15.10 8.60
C ALA A 305 -7.96 -15.20 8.09
N GLY A 306 -8.50 -16.40 7.88
CA GLY A 306 -9.90 -16.65 7.57
C GLY A 306 -10.23 -16.66 6.07
N ILE A 307 -9.24 -16.80 5.20
CA ILE A 307 -9.46 -16.94 3.76
C ILE A 307 -9.75 -18.41 3.44
N ASP A 308 -10.82 -18.68 2.69
CA ASP A 308 -11.12 -20.02 2.15
C ASP A 308 -9.99 -20.44 1.19
N LYS A 309 -9.51 -21.68 1.28
CA LYS A 309 -8.42 -22.21 0.43
C LYS A 309 -8.66 -22.02 -1.06
N LYS A 310 -9.91 -22.06 -1.53
CA LYS A 310 -10.23 -21.82 -2.95
C LYS A 310 -9.94 -20.38 -3.41
N ASN A 311 -9.86 -19.45 -2.46
CA ASN A 311 -9.52 -18.03 -2.66
C ASN A 311 -8.04 -17.75 -2.34
N ILE A 312 -7.25 -18.77 -2.03
CA ILE A 312 -5.80 -18.68 -1.90
C ILE A 312 -5.20 -19.25 -3.17
N PHE A 313 -4.39 -18.45 -3.86
CA PHE A 313 -3.74 -18.83 -5.10
C PHE A 313 -2.26 -19.05 -4.85
N THR A 314 -1.71 -20.18 -5.30
CA THR A 314 -0.25 -20.40 -5.24
C THR A 314 0.38 -20.66 -6.60
N ILE A 315 1.58 -20.13 -6.78
CA ILE A 315 2.37 -20.18 -8.02
C ILE A 315 3.71 -20.88 -7.79
N GLY A 316 4.37 -21.28 -8.88
CA GLY A 316 5.71 -21.86 -8.84
C GLY A 316 5.68 -23.38 -8.67
N LYS A 317 6.78 -23.94 -8.15
CA LYS A 317 6.98 -25.40 -8.03
C LYS A 317 5.95 -26.07 -7.12
N GLU A 318 5.46 -25.33 -6.13
CA GLU A 318 4.50 -25.76 -5.11
C GLU A 318 3.08 -25.21 -5.38
N ALA A 319 2.74 -24.89 -6.63
CA ALA A 319 1.39 -24.45 -6.98
C ALA A 319 0.35 -25.51 -6.58
N GLY A 320 -0.72 -25.09 -5.88
CA GLY A 320 -1.73 -25.97 -5.30
C GLY A 320 -1.39 -26.58 -3.93
N ILE A 321 -0.24 -26.21 -3.34
CA ILE A 321 0.19 -26.69 -2.01
C ILE A 321 -0.91 -26.50 -0.94
N CYS A 322 -1.01 -27.48 -0.04
CA CYS A 322 -1.99 -27.48 1.05
C CYS A 322 -3.47 -27.38 0.59
N GLY A 323 -3.77 -27.64 -0.69
CA GLY A 323 -5.11 -27.54 -1.27
C GLY A 323 -5.54 -26.12 -1.64
N SER A 324 -4.58 -25.21 -1.85
CA SER A 324 -4.82 -23.91 -2.49
C SER A 324 -5.18 -24.08 -3.97
N THR A 325 -5.62 -22.99 -4.61
CA THR A 325 -5.84 -22.95 -6.06
C THR A 325 -4.50 -22.74 -6.77
N ALA A 326 -4.05 -23.72 -7.54
CA ALA A 326 -2.84 -23.60 -8.36
C ALA A 326 -3.03 -22.57 -9.50
N ILE A 327 -2.07 -21.67 -9.69
CA ILE A 327 -1.98 -20.83 -10.88
C ILE A 327 -0.68 -21.13 -11.64
N ASN A 328 -0.77 -21.32 -12.96
CA ASN A 328 0.40 -21.62 -13.79
C ASN A 328 1.27 -20.38 -14.03
N ASN A 329 0.63 -19.24 -14.29
CA ASN A 329 1.24 -17.93 -14.47
C ASN A 329 0.16 -16.85 -14.30
N TYR A 330 0.57 -15.60 -14.01
CA TYR A 330 -0.38 -14.50 -13.83
C TYR A 330 -1.07 -14.08 -15.13
N SER A 331 -0.46 -14.25 -16.31
CA SER A 331 -1.09 -13.88 -17.58
C SER A 331 -2.35 -14.70 -17.87
N ASP A 332 -2.32 -16.01 -17.61
CA ASP A 332 -3.46 -16.90 -17.78
C ASP A 332 -4.45 -16.76 -16.62
N HIS A 333 -3.96 -16.57 -15.40
CA HIS A 333 -4.82 -16.29 -14.25
C HIS A 333 -5.62 -15.01 -14.45
N LEU A 334 -5.00 -13.94 -14.94
CA LEU A 334 -5.67 -12.67 -15.21
C LEU A 334 -6.81 -12.84 -16.22
N LYS A 335 -6.66 -13.69 -17.25
CA LYS A 335 -7.74 -14.01 -18.19
C LYS A 335 -8.91 -14.73 -17.54
N GLN A 336 -8.68 -15.49 -16.46
CA GLN A 336 -9.73 -16.17 -15.71
C GLN A 336 -10.45 -15.23 -14.74
N LEU A 337 -9.79 -14.15 -14.30
CA LEU A 337 -10.35 -13.13 -13.42
C LEU A 337 -11.24 -12.11 -14.15
N LEU A 338 -10.92 -11.80 -15.42
CA LEU A 338 -11.68 -10.91 -16.31
C LEU A 338 -12.94 -11.57 -16.83
#